data_AF-A0AAU2FWY8-F1
#
_entry.id   AF-A0AAU2FWY8-F1
#
_cell.length_a   1.000
_cell.length_b   1.000
_cell.length_c   1.000
_cell.angle_alpha   90.00
_cell.angle_beta   90.00
_cell.angle_gamma   90.00
#
_symmetry.space_group_name_H-M   'P 1'
#
loop_
_entity.id
_entity.type
_entity.pdbx_description
1 polymer ?
#
loop_
_entity_poly.entity_id
_entity_poly.type
_entity_poly.pdbx_seq_one_letter_code
_entity_poly.pdbx_strand_id
1 'polypeptide(L)'
;MRQTTGGVQTFHLWSLSEDVMIDQGAGGDALLLTSRWGEDRLDRPSPAVREVLRRMELGPVLLANALSGPEDQCPFTLPALSKLSHLVVRTLGVDDLKGPLLSVVPLSSAASFVLIRPAGESRVCLPRHVAFTVPESGIGCVLESDRSPHRVVLHRQEAAWVAMTLAWPTTLTAVSAALPLPPQVTEDIIGYLAAAGLVTPADEPA
;
A
#
# COMPACT_ATOMS: atom_id res chain seq x y z
N MET A 1 38.60 -1.19 4.81
CA MET A 1 37.40 -0.70 5.50
C MET A 1 36.37 -0.32 4.44
N ARG A 2 35.33 -1.13 4.25
CA ARG A 2 34.24 -0.80 3.32
C ARG A 2 33.33 0.21 4.01
N GLN A 3 33.19 1.39 3.43
CA GLN A 3 32.16 2.34 3.81
C GLN A 3 30.82 1.80 3.32
N THR A 4 30.04 1.22 4.23
CA THR A 4 28.62 0.95 3.98
C THR A 4 27.88 2.24 4.26
N THR A 5 27.64 3.04 3.23
CA THR A 5 26.59 4.07 3.31
C THR A 5 25.28 3.31 3.38
N GLY A 6 24.86 2.93 4.58
CA GLY A 6 23.59 2.25 4.83
C GLY A 6 22.45 3.22 4.56
N GLY A 7 22.05 3.32 3.29
CA GLY A 7 20.86 4.07 2.91
C GLY A 7 19.64 3.46 3.61
N VAL A 8 18.76 4.32 4.12
CA VAL A 8 17.49 3.88 4.69
C VAL A 8 16.64 3.32 3.55
N GLN A 9 16.37 2.01 3.59
CA GLN A 9 15.58 1.33 2.57
C GLN A 9 14.13 1.20 3.02
N THR A 10 13.21 1.56 2.13
CA THR A 10 11.79 1.29 2.29
C THR A 10 11.43 -0.10 1.77
N PHE A 11 10.39 -0.69 2.34
CA PHE A 11 9.87 -1.98 1.91
C PHE A 11 8.34 -1.95 1.75
N HIS A 12 7.85 -2.73 0.80
CA HIS A 12 6.44 -2.76 0.40
C HIS A 12 5.85 -4.13 0.70
N LEU A 13 5.01 -4.22 1.73
CA LEU A 13 4.39 -5.46 2.16
C LEU A 13 2.95 -5.58 1.66
N TRP A 14 2.55 -6.82 1.40
CA TRP A 14 1.23 -7.21 0.94
C TRP A 14 0.68 -8.23 1.92
N SER A 15 -0.55 -8.04 2.41
CA SER A 15 -1.29 -9.06 3.16
C SER A 15 -2.72 -9.10 2.66
N LEU A 16 -3.42 -10.20 2.88
CA LEU A 16 -4.86 -10.20 2.71
C LEU A 16 -5.51 -9.36 3.82
N SER A 17 -6.68 -8.81 3.54
CA SER A 17 -7.53 -8.20 4.55
C SER A 17 -7.96 -9.28 5.55
N GLU A 18 -8.13 -8.91 6.82
CA GLU A 18 -8.40 -9.86 7.91
C GLU A 18 -9.69 -10.67 7.71
N ASP A 19 -10.63 -10.16 6.92
CA ASP A 19 -11.89 -10.82 6.59
C ASP A 19 -11.83 -11.76 5.38
N VAL A 20 -10.65 -11.92 4.77
CA VAL A 20 -10.46 -12.78 3.59
C VAL A 20 -10.08 -14.19 4.00
N MET A 21 -10.87 -15.16 3.55
CA MET A 21 -10.60 -16.59 3.72
C MET A 21 -10.27 -17.24 2.38
N ILE A 22 -9.28 -18.13 2.34
CA ILE A 22 -8.94 -18.89 1.14
C ILE A 22 -9.43 -20.34 1.28
N ASP A 23 -10.21 -20.80 0.30
CA ASP A 23 -10.54 -22.22 0.12
C ASP A 23 -9.85 -22.79 -1.13
N GLN A 24 -9.29 -23.99 -0.97
CA GLN A 24 -8.76 -24.79 -2.07
C GLN A 24 -9.93 -25.56 -2.66
N GLY A 25 -10.46 -25.11 -3.79
CA GLY A 25 -11.61 -25.76 -4.42
C GLY A 25 -11.39 -27.26 -4.65
N ALA A 26 -12.46 -28.05 -4.60
CA ALA A 26 -12.40 -29.50 -4.80
C ALA A 26 -11.68 -29.83 -6.13
N GLY A 27 -10.56 -30.54 -6.04
CA GLY A 27 -9.71 -30.88 -7.19
C GLY A 27 -8.47 -30.00 -7.39
N GLY A 28 -8.29 -28.95 -6.57
CA GLY A 28 -7.05 -28.15 -6.58
C GLY A 28 -6.88 -27.26 -7.80
N ASP A 29 -7.83 -27.21 -8.74
CA ASP A 29 -7.74 -26.42 -9.97
C ASP A 29 -8.23 -24.97 -9.82
N ALA A 30 -8.71 -24.59 -8.64
CA ALA A 30 -9.13 -23.22 -8.37
C ALA A 30 -8.80 -22.80 -6.93
N LEU A 31 -8.76 -21.49 -6.72
CA LEU A 31 -8.84 -20.87 -5.40
C LEU A 31 -10.11 -20.06 -5.32
N LEU A 32 -10.82 -20.18 -4.18
CA LEU A 32 -11.95 -19.34 -3.84
C LEU A 32 -11.53 -18.43 -2.68
N LEU A 33 -11.57 -17.12 -2.91
CA LEU A 33 -11.32 -16.13 -1.87
C LEU A 33 -12.67 -15.55 -1.46
N THR A 34 -13.04 -15.71 -0.19
CA THR A 34 -14.31 -15.20 0.34
C THR A 34 -14.02 -14.00 1.23
N SER A 35 -14.77 -12.90 1.03
CA SER A 35 -14.65 -11.67 1.81
C SER A 35 -16.03 -11.07 2.09
N ARG A 36 -16.07 -9.93 2.79
CA ARG A 36 -17.32 -9.16 2.98
C ARG A 36 -17.96 -8.65 1.68
N TRP A 37 -17.23 -8.63 0.57
CA TRP A 37 -17.74 -8.18 -0.74
C TRP A 37 -18.19 -9.33 -1.65
N GLY A 38 -18.10 -10.57 -1.17
CA GLY A 38 -18.46 -11.77 -1.92
C GLY A 38 -17.25 -12.66 -2.21
N GLU A 39 -17.38 -13.43 -3.27
CA GLU A 39 -16.43 -14.47 -3.66
C GLU A 39 -15.64 -14.08 -4.91
N ASP A 40 -14.31 -14.16 -4.82
CA ASP A 40 -13.38 -14.02 -5.93
C ASP A 40 -12.81 -15.40 -6.28
N ARG A 41 -13.02 -15.82 -7.53
CA ARG A 41 -12.52 -17.10 -8.03
C ARG A 41 -11.29 -16.90 -8.90
N LEU A 42 -10.20 -17.58 -8.54
CA LEU A 42 -9.03 -17.73 -9.40
C LEU A 42 -9.01 -19.14 -9.99
N ASP A 43 -9.20 -19.24 -11.30
CA ASP A 43 -9.07 -20.48 -12.04
C ASP A 43 -7.61 -20.78 -12.39
N ARG A 44 -7.18 -22.01 -12.08
CA ARG A 44 -5.84 -22.56 -12.33
C ARG A 44 -4.69 -21.59 -11.96
N PRO A 45 -4.67 -21.01 -10.74
CA PRO A 45 -3.55 -20.18 -10.33
C PRO A 45 -2.27 -21.01 -10.28
N SER A 46 -1.16 -20.40 -10.71
CA SER A 46 0.16 -21.03 -10.65
C SER A 46 0.53 -21.37 -9.20
N PRO A 47 1.41 -22.36 -8.98
CA PRO A 47 1.91 -22.68 -7.64
C PRO A 47 2.46 -21.44 -6.90
N ALA A 48 3.14 -20.55 -7.63
CA ALA A 48 3.62 -19.26 -7.15
C ALA A 48 2.50 -18.42 -6.52
N VAL A 49 1.41 -18.20 -7.27
CA VAL A 49 0.26 -17.40 -6.81
C VAL A 49 -0.38 -18.04 -5.58
N ARG A 50 -0.51 -19.37 -5.55
CA ARG A 50 -1.05 -20.08 -4.37
C ARG A 50 -0.20 -19.86 -3.14
N GLU A 51 1.11 -20.00 -3.27
CA GLU A 51 2.04 -19.84 -2.14
C GLU A 51 2.07 -18.39 -1.65
N VAL A 52 2.08 -17.41 -2.56
CA VAL A 52 2.00 -15.99 -2.20
C VAL A 52 0.71 -15.70 -1.44
N LEU A 53 -0.46 -16.13 -1.95
CA LEU A 53 -1.74 -15.91 -1.30
C LEU A 53 -1.81 -16.59 0.07
N ARG A 54 -1.32 -17.83 0.18
CA ARG A 54 -1.22 -18.55 1.46
C ARG A 54 -0.35 -17.79 2.47
N ARG A 55 0.79 -17.22 2.05
CA ARG A 55 1.63 -16.42 2.95
C ARG A 55 0.96 -15.09 3.31
N MET A 56 0.25 -14.48 2.38
CA MET A 56 -0.50 -13.24 2.61
C MET A 56 -1.68 -13.41 3.58
N GLU A 57 -2.29 -14.60 3.63
CA GLU A 57 -3.28 -14.99 4.65
C GLU A 57 -2.66 -15.10 6.04
N LEU A 58 -1.41 -15.58 6.13
CA LEU A 58 -0.66 -15.67 7.39
C LEU A 58 -0.10 -14.32 7.86
N GLY A 59 0.06 -13.35 6.95
CA GLY A 59 0.49 -12.01 7.28
C GLY A 59 1.22 -11.28 6.15
N PRO A 60 1.81 -10.11 6.45
CA PRO A 60 2.45 -9.27 5.45
C PRO A 60 3.70 -9.91 4.82
N VAL A 61 3.78 -9.92 3.48
CA VAL A 61 4.90 -10.46 2.71
C VAL A 61 5.54 -9.42 1.80
N LEU A 62 6.86 -9.53 1.61
CA LEU A 62 7.55 -8.87 0.50
C LEU A 62 7.32 -9.67 -0.77
N LEU A 63 6.60 -9.10 -1.74
CA LEU A 63 6.23 -9.84 -2.96
C LEU A 63 7.46 -10.34 -3.73
N ALA A 64 8.57 -9.57 -3.75
CA ALA A 64 9.83 -9.98 -4.36
C ALA A 64 10.42 -11.25 -3.73
N ASN A 65 10.22 -11.46 -2.42
CA ASN A 65 10.66 -12.65 -1.69
C ASN A 65 9.67 -13.81 -1.81
N ALA A 66 8.40 -13.50 -2.11
CA ALA A 66 7.36 -14.48 -2.30
C ALA A 66 7.37 -15.05 -3.73
N LEU A 67 7.91 -14.31 -4.70
CA LEU A 67 8.00 -14.67 -6.13
C LEU A 67 9.43 -14.96 -6.61
N SER A 68 10.27 -15.58 -5.77
CA SER A 68 11.71 -15.74 -6.05
C SER A 68 12.09 -16.99 -6.85
N GLY A 69 11.14 -17.87 -7.19
CA GLY A 69 11.37 -19.07 -7.99
C GLY A 69 11.46 -18.80 -9.50
N PRO A 70 12.18 -19.63 -10.27
CA PRO A 70 12.29 -19.49 -11.73
C PRO A 70 10.93 -19.64 -12.47
N GLU A 71 9.95 -20.30 -11.86
CA GLU A 71 8.56 -20.41 -12.37
C GLU A 71 7.68 -19.20 -11.99
N ASP A 72 8.12 -18.37 -11.03
CA ASP A 72 7.34 -17.31 -10.40
C ASP A 72 7.43 -15.97 -11.16
N GLN A 73 8.40 -15.85 -12.07
CA GLN A 73 8.56 -14.73 -13.03
C GLN A 73 7.54 -14.81 -14.19
N CYS A 74 6.49 -15.61 -14.03
CA CYS A 74 5.43 -15.75 -15.01
C CYS A 74 4.71 -14.40 -15.20
N PRO A 75 4.51 -13.94 -16.45
CA PRO A 75 3.84 -12.66 -16.73
C PRO A 75 2.38 -12.61 -16.26
N PHE A 76 1.80 -13.75 -15.86
CA PHE A 76 0.43 -13.88 -15.38
C PHE A 76 0.27 -13.72 -13.86
N THR A 77 1.37 -13.79 -13.09
CA THR A 77 1.33 -13.71 -11.62
C THR A 77 0.86 -12.33 -11.13
N LEU A 78 1.40 -11.26 -11.71
CA LEU A 78 1.02 -9.88 -11.35
C LEU A 78 -0.40 -9.52 -11.79
N PRO A 79 -0.88 -9.88 -13.01
CA PRO A 79 -2.28 -9.70 -13.38
C PRO A 79 -3.28 -10.40 -12.46
N ALA A 80 -2.97 -11.62 -11.99
CA ALA A 80 -3.85 -12.35 -11.06
C ALA A 80 -3.97 -11.62 -9.72
N LEU A 81 -2.84 -11.16 -9.17
CA LEU A 81 -2.82 -10.40 -7.91
C LEU A 81 -3.45 -9.00 -8.07
N SER A 82 -3.32 -8.38 -9.23
CA SER A 82 -3.97 -7.09 -9.53
C SER A 82 -5.49 -7.18 -9.49
N LYS A 83 -6.07 -8.28 -9.97
CA LYS A 83 -7.53 -8.53 -9.87
C LYS A 83 -8.04 -8.66 -8.44
N LEU A 84 -7.16 -9.05 -7.51
CA LEU A 84 -7.48 -9.20 -6.10
C LEU A 84 -7.09 -7.96 -5.29
N SER A 85 -6.76 -6.83 -5.95
CA SER A 85 -6.26 -5.64 -5.26
C SER A 85 -7.21 -5.15 -4.16
N HIS A 86 -8.52 -5.33 -4.34
CA HIS A 86 -9.52 -4.95 -3.34
C HIS A 86 -9.48 -5.82 -2.10
N LEU A 87 -8.87 -7.01 -2.14
CA LEU A 87 -8.70 -7.88 -0.99
C LEU A 87 -7.39 -7.64 -0.24
N VAL A 88 -6.49 -6.82 -0.77
CA VAL A 88 -5.10 -6.71 -0.31
C VAL A 88 -4.86 -5.43 0.48
N VAL A 89 -4.34 -5.57 1.70
CA VAL A 89 -3.78 -4.46 2.46
C VAL A 89 -2.35 -4.20 2.00
N ARG A 90 -2.04 -2.94 1.65
CA ARG A 90 -0.72 -2.52 1.18
C ARG A 90 -0.02 -1.74 2.27
N THR A 91 1.10 -2.24 2.75
CA THR A 91 1.83 -1.64 3.86
C THR A 91 3.19 -1.13 3.40
N LEU A 92 3.54 0.07 3.85
CA LEU A 92 4.85 0.67 3.65
C LEU A 92 5.59 0.65 4.99
N GLY A 93 6.85 0.23 4.98
CA GLY A 93 7.72 0.31 6.15
C GLY A 93 9.13 0.74 5.78
N VAL A 94 9.92 0.95 6.83
CA VAL A 94 11.35 1.28 6.75
C VAL A 94 12.11 0.16 7.43
N ASP A 95 13.27 -0.20 6.89
CA ASP A 95 14.17 -1.19 7.49
C ASP A 95 14.90 -0.61 8.72
N ASP A 96 14.10 -0.27 9.75
CA ASP A 96 14.55 0.28 11.03
C ASP A 96 13.97 -0.47 12.24
N LEU A 97 13.25 -1.57 11.99
CA LEU A 97 12.59 -2.42 12.99
C LEU A 97 11.54 -1.73 13.88
N LYS A 98 11.10 -0.50 13.56
CA LYS A 98 10.09 0.22 14.34
C LYS A 98 8.66 -0.02 13.86
N GLY A 99 8.47 -1.01 12.99
CA GLY A 99 7.16 -1.34 12.42
C GLY A 99 6.78 -0.48 11.21
N PRO A 100 5.54 -0.65 10.71
CA PRO A 100 5.09 -0.03 9.48
C PRO A 100 4.97 1.49 9.62
N LEU A 101 5.21 2.22 8.53
CA LEU A 101 4.91 3.65 8.44
C LEU A 101 3.41 3.87 8.27
N LEU A 102 2.82 3.18 7.29
CA LEU A 102 1.42 3.27 6.95
C LEU A 102 0.91 1.98 6.31
N SER A 103 -0.41 1.79 6.36
CA SER A 103 -1.13 0.74 5.65
C SER A 103 -2.31 1.33 4.90
N VAL A 104 -2.50 0.92 3.65
CA VAL A 104 -3.66 1.23 2.82
C VAL A 104 -4.60 0.03 2.89
N VAL A 105 -5.80 0.28 3.42
CA VAL A 105 -6.83 -0.73 3.64
C VAL A 105 -7.96 -0.50 2.63
N PRO A 106 -8.32 -1.52 1.83
CA PRO A 106 -9.42 -1.40 0.88
C PRO A 106 -10.78 -1.33 1.61
N LEU A 107 -11.66 -0.43 1.15
CA LEU A 107 -13.01 -0.22 1.71
C LEU A 107 -14.14 -0.70 0.80
N SER A 108 -13.84 -0.98 -0.47
CA SER A 108 -14.83 -1.48 -1.44
C SER A 108 -14.22 -2.48 -2.41
N SER A 109 -15.06 -3.24 -3.11
CA SER A 109 -14.63 -4.11 -4.22
C SER A 109 -14.04 -3.35 -5.41
N ALA A 110 -14.23 -2.03 -5.50
CA ALA A 110 -13.63 -1.18 -6.52
C ALA A 110 -12.21 -0.67 -6.14
N ALA A 111 -11.68 -1.06 -4.97
CA ALA A 111 -10.39 -0.62 -4.46
C ALA A 111 -9.22 -1.21 -5.26
N SER A 112 -8.84 -0.55 -6.36
CA SER A 112 -7.61 -0.86 -7.09
C SER A 112 -6.46 -0.01 -6.58
N PHE A 113 -5.31 -0.65 -6.35
CA PHE A 113 -4.11 0.02 -5.84
C PHE A 113 -2.92 -0.26 -6.75
N VAL A 114 -2.47 0.79 -7.42
CA VAL A 114 -1.22 0.79 -8.19
C VAL A 114 -0.35 1.90 -7.64
N LEU A 115 0.86 1.56 -7.18
CA LEU A 115 1.76 2.54 -6.59
C LEU A 115 2.06 3.66 -7.60
N ILE A 116 1.74 4.89 -7.23
CA ILE A 116 1.98 6.09 -8.04
C ILE A 116 3.29 6.71 -7.58
N ARG A 117 4.14 7.11 -8.52
CA ARG A 117 5.30 7.97 -8.24
C ARG A 117 5.02 9.35 -8.84
N PRO A 118 4.64 10.35 -8.01
CA PRO A 118 4.41 11.69 -8.51
C PRO A 118 5.66 12.22 -9.23
N ALA A 119 5.46 12.95 -10.33
CA ALA A 119 6.58 13.61 -11.00
C ALA A 119 7.17 14.68 -10.06
N GLY A 120 8.50 14.77 -9.99
CA GLY A 120 9.20 15.52 -8.93
C GLY A 120 8.84 17.01 -8.82
N GLU A 121 8.43 17.64 -9.93
CA GLU A 121 8.05 19.07 -9.97
C GLU A 121 6.54 19.30 -9.79
N SER A 122 5.72 18.25 -9.90
CA SER A 122 4.27 18.39 -9.74
C SER A 122 3.93 18.77 -8.31
N ARG A 123 3.08 19.79 -8.17
CA ARG A 123 2.53 20.16 -6.88
C ARG A 123 1.42 19.19 -6.50
N VAL A 124 1.43 18.73 -5.27
CA VAL A 124 0.47 17.79 -4.72
C VAL A 124 -0.09 18.32 -3.39
N CYS A 125 -1.32 17.94 -3.07
CA CYS A 125 -1.93 18.20 -1.78
C CYS A 125 -2.94 17.12 -1.39
N LEU A 126 -3.33 17.13 -0.11
CA LEU A 126 -4.54 16.46 0.36
C LEU A 126 -5.76 17.35 0.01
N PRO A 127 -6.73 16.86 -0.75
CA PRO A 127 -7.97 17.58 -0.99
C PRO A 127 -8.73 17.86 0.32
N ARG A 128 -9.53 18.93 0.34
CA ARG A 128 -10.27 19.36 1.54
C ARG A 128 -11.30 18.35 2.06
N HIS A 129 -11.75 17.42 1.21
CA HIS A 129 -12.70 16.38 1.59
C HIS A 129 -12.02 15.15 2.23
N VAL A 130 -10.68 15.11 2.31
CA VAL A 130 -9.97 14.08 3.06
C VAL A 130 -10.05 14.40 4.54
N ALA A 131 -10.66 13.50 5.30
CA ALA A 131 -10.72 13.56 6.74
C ALA A 131 -9.43 13.00 7.35
N PHE A 132 -8.83 13.76 8.28
CA PHE A 132 -7.72 13.32 9.12
C PHE A 132 -8.26 13.09 10.53
N THR A 133 -8.27 11.83 10.98
CA THR A 133 -8.81 11.45 12.30
C THR A 133 -7.72 10.86 13.17
N VAL A 134 -7.61 11.33 14.41
CA VAL A 134 -6.77 10.70 15.44
C VAL A 134 -7.67 9.84 16.32
N PRO A 135 -7.45 8.52 16.41
CA PRO A 135 -8.24 7.65 17.27
C PRO A 135 -8.12 8.06 18.75
N GLU A 136 -9.13 7.74 19.55
CA GLU A 136 -9.12 8.00 21.01
C GLU A 136 -7.94 7.31 21.73
N SER A 137 -7.43 6.20 21.18
CA SER A 137 -6.24 5.54 21.68
C SER A 137 -4.98 6.42 21.61
N GLY A 138 -5.00 7.49 20.82
CA GLY A 138 -3.88 8.39 20.57
C GLY A 138 -2.76 7.76 19.74
N ILE A 139 -2.94 6.53 19.26
CA ILE A 139 -1.94 5.80 18.47
C ILE A 139 -2.34 5.83 17.00
N GLY A 140 -1.44 6.38 16.19
CA GLY A 140 -1.61 6.52 14.76
C GLY A 140 -2.66 7.55 14.36
N CYS A 141 -2.87 7.68 13.06
CA CYS A 141 -3.85 8.57 12.45
C CYS A 141 -4.51 7.86 11.28
N VAL A 142 -5.71 8.28 10.91
CA VAL A 142 -6.47 7.70 9.79
C VAL A 142 -6.79 8.80 8.79
N LEU A 143 -6.53 8.53 7.51
CA LEU A 143 -6.95 9.34 6.38
C LEU A 143 -8.03 8.61 5.59
N GLU A 144 -9.16 9.25 5.38
CA GLU A 144 -10.31 8.71 4.65
C GLU A 144 -10.97 9.79 3.81
N SER A 145 -11.69 9.38 2.77
CA SER A 145 -12.47 10.27 1.91
C SER A 145 -13.62 9.46 1.32
N ASP A 146 -14.81 10.05 1.23
CA ASP A 146 -15.96 9.46 0.52
C ASP A 146 -15.67 9.21 -0.98
N ARG A 147 -14.70 9.95 -1.55
CA ARG A 147 -14.22 9.80 -2.92
C ARG A 147 -13.09 8.78 -3.10
N SER A 148 -12.58 8.18 -2.02
CA SER A 148 -11.52 7.18 -2.11
C SER A 148 -12.07 5.79 -1.74
N PRO A 149 -11.76 4.74 -2.51
CA PRO A 149 -12.11 3.38 -2.13
C PRO A 149 -11.16 2.80 -1.06
N HIS A 150 -10.28 3.62 -0.47
CA HIS A 150 -9.29 3.22 0.51
C HIS A 150 -9.35 4.07 1.79
N ARG A 151 -8.96 3.43 2.89
CA ARG A 151 -8.55 4.07 4.14
C ARG A 151 -7.04 3.96 4.26
N VAL A 152 -6.36 5.03 4.68
CA VAL A 152 -4.94 4.93 5.04
C VAL A 152 -4.78 5.09 6.54
N VAL A 153 -4.17 4.08 7.17
CA VAL A 153 -3.76 4.11 8.57
C VAL A 153 -2.29 4.51 8.62
N LEU A 154 -2.00 5.64 9.24
CA LEU A 154 -0.67 6.16 9.51
C LEU A 154 -0.25 5.64 10.89
N HIS A 155 0.57 4.59 10.92
CA HIS A 155 0.97 3.93 12.17
C HIS A 155 2.02 4.72 12.94
N ARG A 156 2.82 5.51 12.22
CA ARG A 156 3.97 6.24 12.75
C ARG A 156 3.91 7.73 12.47
N GLN A 157 4.56 8.50 13.34
CA GLN A 157 4.59 9.95 13.27
C GLN A 157 5.26 10.47 11.99
N GLU A 158 6.25 9.76 11.45
CA GLU A 158 6.91 10.12 10.19
C GLU A 158 5.91 10.20 9.02
N ALA A 159 4.97 9.24 8.95
CA ALA A 159 3.91 9.26 7.94
C ALA A 159 2.90 10.39 8.16
N ALA A 160 2.57 10.66 9.43
CA ALA A 160 1.69 11.78 9.81
C ALA A 160 2.29 13.15 9.47
N TRP A 161 3.60 13.36 9.70
CA TRP A 161 4.28 14.59 9.32
C TRP A 161 4.20 14.85 7.82
N VAL A 162 4.48 13.84 7.00
CA VAL A 162 4.36 13.96 5.53
C VAL A 162 2.91 14.33 5.17
N ALA A 163 1.92 13.61 5.68
CA ALA A 163 0.51 13.92 5.42
C ALA A 163 0.14 15.37 5.81
N MET A 164 0.61 15.87 6.96
CA MET A 164 0.31 17.25 7.38
C MET A 164 0.94 18.31 6.49
N THR A 165 2.13 18.07 5.91
CA THR A 165 2.73 19.03 4.96
C THR A 165 1.92 19.18 3.67
N LEU A 166 1.13 18.16 3.31
CA LEU A 166 0.25 18.14 2.15
C LEU A 166 -1.06 18.90 2.39
N ALA A 167 -1.29 19.50 3.57
CA ALA A 167 -2.44 20.36 3.83
C ALA A 167 -2.47 21.60 2.91
N TRP A 168 -1.33 21.97 2.32
CA TRP A 168 -1.21 22.96 1.26
C TRP A 168 -0.47 22.39 0.04
N PRO A 169 -0.76 22.88 -1.18
CA PRO A 169 -0.03 22.51 -2.39
C PRO A 169 1.49 22.68 -2.29
N THR A 170 2.22 21.58 -2.34
CA THR A 170 3.67 21.48 -2.14
C THR A 170 4.32 20.54 -3.16
N THR A 171 5.64 20.58 -3.31
CA THR A 171 6.40 19.65 -4.17
C THR A 171 7.10 18.59 -3.34
N LEU A 172 7.43 17.44 -3.94
CA LEU A 172 8.18 16.37 -3.28
C LEU A 172 9.51 16.89 -2.71
N THR A 173 10.23 17.72 -3.46
CA THR A 173 11.48 18.34 -3.02
C THR A 173 11.28 19.24 -1.79
N ALA A 174 10.22 20.05 -1.78
CA ALA A 174 9.94 20.94 -0.65
C ALA A 174 9.59 20.15 0.62
N VAL A 175 8.81 19.07 0.51
CA VAL A 175 8.50 18.20 1.65
C VAL A 175 9.76 17.51 2.18
N SER A 176 10.57 16.93 1.28
CA SER A 176 11.82 16.26 1.65
C SER A 176 12.83 17.20 2.30
N ALA A 177 12.84 18.49 1.94
CA ALA A 177 13.69 19.49 2.57
C ALA A 177 13.16 19.98 3.94
N ALA A 178 11.85 19.91 4.16
CA ALA A 178 11.20 20.42 5.37
C ALA A 178 11.20 19.41 6.53
N LEU A 179 11.35 18.12 6.24
CA LEU A 179 11.25 17.04 7.22
C LEU A 179 12.61 16.36 7.45
N PRO A 180 12.91 15.91 8.68
CA PRO A 180 14.13 15.15 8.99
C PRO A 180 13.99 13.68 8.55
N LEU A 181 13.54 13.46 7.30
CA LEU A 181 13.29 12.13 6.72
C LEU A 181 14.16 11.95 5.47
N PRO A 182 14.64 10.73 5.18
CA PRO A 182 15.25 10.43 3.90
C PRO A 182 14.29 10.74 2.75
N PRO A 183 14.76 11.37 1.64
CA PRO A 183 13.88 11.74 0.52
C PRO A 183 13.04 10.58 -0.01
N GLN A 184 13.63 9.38 -0.11
CA GLN A 184 12.93 8.18 -0.56
C GLN A 184 11.74 7.81 0.33
N VAL A 185 11.86 7.98 1.65
CA VAL A 185 10.77 7.70 2.59
C VAL A 185 9.61 8.66 2.36
N THR A 186 9.91 9.95 2.18
CA THR A 186 8.91 10.97 1.86
C THR A 186 8.20 10.66 0.54
N GLU A 187 8.96 10.34 -0.52
CA GLU A 187 8.44 10.02 -1.85
C GLU A 187 7.53 8.78 -1.80
N ASP A 188 7.94 7.73 -1.10
CA ASP A 188 7.14 6.50 -0.98
C ASP A 188 5.85 6.72 -0.17
N ILE A 189 5.89 7.54 0.89
CA ILE A 189 4.67 7.91 1.64
C ILE A 189 3.70 8.66 0.73
N ILE A 190 4.16 9.69 0.02
CA ILE A 190 3.32 10.47 -0.90
C ILE A 190 2.78 9.55 -2.01
N GLY A 191 3.61 8.66 -2.55
CA GLY A 191 3.21 7.71 -3.57
C GLY A 191 2.11 6.75 -3.12
N TYR A 192 2.16 6.28 -1.87
CA TYR A 192 1.09 5.47 -1.29
C TYR A 192 -0.20 6.27 -1.09
N LEU A 193 -0.11 7.51 -0.62
CA LEU A 193 -1.28 8.37 -0.45
C LEU A 193 -1.94 8.73 -1.80
N ALA A 194 -1.13 8.98 -2.83
CA ALA A 194 -1.61 9.20 -4.20
C ALA A 194 -2.25 7.94 -4.78
N ALA A 195 -1.61 6.78 -4.62
CA ALA A 195 -2.15 5.49 -5.06
C ALA A 195 -3.46 5.12 -4.36
N ALA A 196 -3.64 5.54 -3.11
CA ALA A 196 -4.89 5.41 -2.38
C ALA A 196 -5.98 6.41 -2.85
N GLY A 197 -5.66 7.35 -3.74
CA GLY A 197 -6.59 8.40 -4.19
C GLY A 197 -6.84 9.48 -3.14
N LEU A 198 -5.94 9.64 -2.17
CA LEU A 198 -6.05 10.66 -1.11
C LEU A 198 -5.20 11.90 -1.38
N VAL A 199 -4.25 11.81 -2.30
CA VAL A 199 -3.43 12.94 -2.76
C VAL A 199 -3.69 13.17 -4.24
N THR A 200 -3.90 14.43 -4.61
CA THR A 200 -4.14 14.83 -6.01
C THR A 200 -3.11 15.88 -6.44
N PRO A 201 -2.89 16.03 -7.76
CA PRO A 201 -2.19 17.19 -8.29
C PRO A 201 -2.93 18.47 -7.90
N ALA A 202 -2.20 19.51 -7.49
CA ALA A 202 -2.80 20.79 -7.10
C ALA A 202 -3.31 21.62 -8.28
N ASP A 203 -2.84 21.32 -9.49
CA ASP A 203 -3.18 22.02 -10.73
C ASP A 203 -4.35 21.36 -11.48
N GLU A 204 -4.93 20.28 -10.92
CA GLU A 204 -6.11 19.62 -11.48
C GLU A 204 -7.39 20.24 -10.87
N PRO A 205 -8.38 20.64 -11.67
CA PRO A 205 -9.64 21.16 -11.14
C PRO A 205 -10.38 20.07 -10.33
N ALA A 206 -10.94 20.47 -9.19
CA ALA A 206 -11.62 19.62 -8.21
C ALA A 206 -12.97 19.03 -8.68
#